data_AF-A0A6M2A605-F1
#
_entry.id   AF-A0A6M2A605-F1
#
_cell.length_a   1.000
_cell.length_b   1.000
_cell.length_c   1.000
_cell.angle_alpha   90.00
_cell.angle_beta   90.00
_cell.angle_gamma   90.00
#
_symmetry.space_group_name_H-M   'P 1'
#
loop_
_entity.id
_entity.type
_entity.pdbx_description
1 polymer ?
#
loop_
_entity_poly.entity_id
_entity_poly.type
_entity_poly.pdbx_seq_one_letter_code
_entity_poly.pdbx_strand_id
1 'polypeptide(L)' 'TRSERGQKFVERITSVVETLKKNKRSPLKYLEDAIQAFYAKQPPPLIAPSLGI' A
#
# COMPACT_ATOMS: atom_id res chain seq x y z
N THR A 1 -16.25 9.24 5.27
CA THR A 1 -17.31 9.06 4.24
C THR A 1 -18.30 8.02 4.72
N ARG A 2 -19.62 8.27 4.68
CA ARG A 2 -20.65 7.33 5.17
C ARG A 2 -21.10 6.28 4.14
N SER A 3 -20.57 6.32 2.91
CA SER A 3 -20.85 5.32 1.88
C SER A 3 -20.06 4.03 2.14
N GLU A 4 -20.64 2.90 1.77
CA GLU A 4 -20.00 1.57 1.83
C GLU A 4 -18.65 1.57 1.09
N ARG A 5 -18.61 2.21 -0.09
CA ARG A 5 -17.36 2.39 -0.86
C ARG A 5 -16.29 3.14 -0.08
N GLY A 6 -16.68 4.18 0.67
CA GLY A 6 -15.77 4.96 1.49
C GLY A 6 -15.22 4.16 2.68
N GLN A 7 -16.06 3.36 3.33
CA GLN A 7 -15.65 2.50 4.44
C GLN A 7 -14.64 1.43 3.97
N LYS A 8 -14.97 0.71 2.88
CA LYS A 8 -14.06 -0.29 2.28
C LYS A 8 -12.72 0.32 1.85
N PHE A 9 -12.73 1.56 1.37
CA PHE A 9 -11.50 2.26 1.02
C PHE A 9 -10.62 2.50 2.26
N VAL A 10 -11.21 3.05 3.32
CA VAL A 10 -10.48 3.32 4.58
C VAL A 10 -9.94 2.02 5.18
N GLU A 11 -10.74 0.96 5.24
CA GLU A 11 -10.29 -0.36 5.73
C GLU A 11 -9.06 -0.88 4.98
N ARG A 12 -9.07 -0.79 3.64
CA ARG A 12 -7.94 -1.24 2.82
C ARG A 12 -6.69 -0.41 3.08
N ILE A 13 -6.81 0.92 3.11
CA ILE A 13 -5.66 1.80 3.37
C ILE A 13 -5.08 1.54 4.77
N THR A 14 -5.94 1.39 5.79
CA THR A 14 -5.52 1.06 7.15
C THR A 14 -4.76 -0.26 7.18
N SER A 15 -5.29 -1.31 6.52
CA SER A 15 -4.64 -2.63 6.44
C SER A 15 -3.25 -2.57 5.78
N VAL A 16 -3.11 -1.80 4.69
CA VAL A 16 -1.81 -1.59 4.02
C VAL A 16 -0.83 -0.88 4.95
N VAL A 17 -1.25 0.20 5.61
CA VAL A 17 -0.41 0.97 6.53
C VAL A 17 0.03 0.12 7.73
N GLU A 18 -0.87 -0.66 8.32
CA GLU A 18 -0.54 -1.59 9.41
C GLU A 18 0.47 -2.64 8.99
N THR A 19 0.30 -3.20 7.78
CA THR A 19 1.24 -4.19 7.23
C THR A 19 2.62 -3.57 7.03
N LEU A 20 2.71 -2.37 6.48
CA LEU A 20 3.98 -1.65 6.30
C LEU A 20 4.66 -1.35 7.64
N LYS A 21 3.89 -0.88 8.63
CA LYS A 21 4.39 -0.62 9.99
C LYS A 21 4.95 -1.89 10.65
N LYS A 22 4.24 -3.02 10.56
CA LYS A 22 4.71 -4.32 11.09
C LYS A 22 6.04 -4.75 10.46
N ASN A 23 6.25 -4.44 9.19
CA ASN A 23 7.48 -4.72 8.46
C ASN A 23 8.55 -3.62 8.61
N LYS A 24 8.37 -2.65 9.52
CA LYS A 24 9.27 -1.48 9.71
C LYS A 24 9.52 -0.67 8.42
N ARG A 25 8.53 -0.62 7.52
CA ARG A 25 8.56 0.15 6.27
C ARG A 25 7.76 1.43 6.40
N SER A 26 8.27 2.51 5.78
CA SER A 26 7.57 3.79 5.73
C SER A 26 6.40 3.75 4.75
N PRO A 27 5.16 4.07 5.18
CA PRO A 27 4.02 4.18 4.28
C PRO A 27 4.18 5.23 3.18
N LEU A 28 4.80 6.37 3.50
CA LEU A 28 5.06 7.43 2.53
C LEU A 28 6.04 6.96 1.46
N LYS A 29 7.13 6.31 1.87
CA LYS A 29 8.13 5.78 0.93
C LYS A 29 7.52 4.71 0.00
N TYR A 30 6.69 3.82 0.56
CA TYR A 30 5.96 2.84 -0.24
C TYR A 30 5.04 3.50 -1.29
N LEU A 31 4.36 4.59 -0.92
CA LEU A 31 3.51 5.32 -1.85
C LEU A 31 4.32 5.98 -2.97
N GLU A 32 5.45 6.61 -2.63
CA GLU A 32 6.39 7.16 -3.62
C GLU A 32 6.87 6.08 -4.61
N ASP A 33 7.31 4.94 -4.09
CA ASP A 33 7.79 3.81 -4.91
C ASP A 33 6.68 3.28 -5.82
N ALA A 34 5.44 3.20 -5.32
CA ALA A 34 4.29 2.76 -6.11
C ALA A 34 3.93 3.74 -7.23
N ILE A 35 4.00 5.05 -6.95
CA ILE A 35 3.77 6.10 -7.95
C ILE A 35 4.87 6.04 -9.01
N GLN A 36 6.13 5.90 -8.61
CA GLN A 36 7.25 5.77 -9.55
C GLN A 36 7.11 4.54 -10.43
N ALA A 37 6.80 3.36 -9.85
CA ALA A 37 6.59 2.13 -10.59
C ALA A 37 5.45 2.25 -11.60
N PHE A 38 4.34 2.90 -11.22
CA PHE A 38 3.21 3.16 -12.13
C PHE A 38 3.67 3.97 -13.37
N TYR A 39 4.37 5.08 -13.16
CA TYR A 39 4.90 5.89 -14.26
C TYR A 39 5.95 5.15 -15.10
N ALA A 40 6.74 4.28 -14.47
CA ALA A 40 7.75 3.45 -15.13
C ALA A 40 7.18 2.21 -15.82
N LYS A 41 5.85 1.96 -15.75
CA LYS A 41 5.19 0.72 -16.20
C LYS A 41 5.82 -0.55 -15.60
N GLN A 42 6.34 -0.45 -14.39
CA GLN A 42 6.91 -1.55 -13.64
C GLN A 42 5.88 -2.13 -12.66
N PRO A 43 6.07 -3.38 -12.20
CA PRO A 43 5.24 -3.93 -11.13
C PRO A 43 5.28 -3.05 -9.88
N PRO A 44 4.15 -2.89 -9.16
CA PRO A 44 4.12 -2.12 -7.93
C PRO A 44 5.00 -2.76 -6.85
N PRO A 45 5.54 -1.96 -5.91
CA PRO A 45 6.28 -2.50 -4.79
C PRO A 45 5.40 -3.44 -3.97
N LEU A 46 5.98 -4.53 -3.47
CA LEU A 46 5.29 -5.44 -2.56
C LEU A 46 5.02 -4.74 -1.22
N ILE A 47 3.87 -4.99 -0.60
CA ILE A 47 3.51 -4.44 0.71
C ILE A 47 4.30 -5.15 1.84
N ALA A 48 4.61 -6.43 1.64
CA ALA A 48 5.47 -7.22 2.51
C ALA A 48 6.35 -8.15 1.67
N PRO A 49 7.61 -8.42 2.07
CA PRO A 49 8.49 -9.36 1.36
C PRO A 49 7.88 -10.77 1.26
N SER A 50 7.12 -11.20 2.27
CA SER A 50 6.42 -12.49 2.31
C SER A 50 5.25 -12.62 1.32
N LEU A 51 4.88 -11.53 0.62
CA LEU A 51 3.87 -11.54 -0.43
C LEU A 51 4.47 -11.68 -1.84
N GLY A 52 5.79 -11.84 -1.95
CA GLY A 52 6.47 -12.16 -3.21
C GLY A 52 6.98 -13.60 -3.21
N ILE A 53 6.63 -14.34 -4.26
CA ILE A 53 7.33 -15.55 -4.74
C ILE A 53 8.38 -15.09 -5.76
#